data_AF-A0A1V0UR63-F1
#
_entry.id   AF-A0A1V0UR63-F1
#
_cell.length_a   1.000
_cell.length_b   1.000
_cell.length_c   1.000
_cell.angle_alpha   90.00
_cell.angle_beta   90.00
_cell.angle_gamma   90.00
#
_symmetry.space_group_name_H-M   'P 1'
#
loop_
_entity.id
_entity.type
_entity.pdbx_description
1 polymer ?
#
loop_
_entity_poly.entity_id
_entity_poly.type
_entity_poly.pdbx_seq_one_letter_code
_entity_poly.pdbx_strand_id
1 'polypeptide(L)'
;MVADAPSWPEVWAQVQKLLTGKTMLIYNADFDTRMIRNNCKRHNLSYIPFESFCVMQTYAEFVGSYSKDQRDFTWVGLVDAAYDQDIQIIGSHRAKADCITCARIINRIVAKRRVEVESAKTS
;
A
#
# COMPACT_ATOMS: atom_id res chain seq x y z
N MET A 1 13.82 -6.11 -17.78
CA MET A 1 13.34 -6.74 -19.03
C MET A 1 11.83 -6.88 -18.95
N VAL A 2 11.10 -6.45 -19.98
CA VAL A 2 9.63 -6.61 -20.10
C VAL A 2 9.18 -7.03 -21.50
N ALA A 3 10.12 -7.23 -22.44
CA ALA A 3 9.81 -7.53 -23.84
C ALA A 3 9.01 -8.83 -24.00
N ASP A 4 9.33 -9.84 -23.19
CA ASP A 4 8.66 -11.15 -23.19
C ASP A 4 7.63 -11.29 -22.06
N ALA A 5 7.27 -10.18 -21.39
CA ALA A 5 6.27 -10.22 -20.33
C ALA A 5 4.86 -10.27 -20.93
N PRO A 6 3.91 -10.94 -20.26
CA PRO A 6 2.52 -10.94 -20.70
C PRO A 6 1.95 -9.53 -20.69
N SER A 7 1.10 -9.26 -21.66
CA SER A 7 0.31 -8.04 -21.77
C SER A 7 -0.74 -7.93 -20.66
N TRP A 8 -1.29 -6.73 -20.49
CA TRP A 8 -2.32 -6.48 -19.49
C TRP A 8 -3.55 -7.39 -19.63
N PRO A 9 -4.15 -7.59 -20.83
CA PRO A 9 -5.27 -8.53 -21.00
C PRO A 9 -4.95 -9.96 -20.59
N GLU A 10 -3.73 -10.44 -20.84
CA GLU A 10 -3.30 -11.81 -20.51
C GLU A 10 -3.21 -12.05 -19.00
N VAL A 11 -2.88 -11.00 -18.22
CA VAL A 11 -2.78 -11.10 -16.76
C VAL A 11 -4.04 -10.65 -16.01
N TRP A 12 -4.89 -9.82 -16.63
CA TRP A 12 -6.01 -9.18 -15.94
C TRP A 12 -6.96 -10.18 -15.29
N ALA A 13 -7.28 -11.30 -15.95
CA ALA A 13 -8.15 -12.33 -15.39
C ALA A 13 -7.61 -12.90 -14.05
N GLN A 14 -6.29 -13.06 -13.94
CA GLN A 14 -5.64 -13.54 -12.72
C GLN A 14 -5.64 -12.46 -11.64
N VAL A 15 -5.34 -11.22 -12.01
CA VAL A 15 -5.38 -10.06 -11.09
C VAL A 15 -6.79 -9.88 -10.52
N GLN A 16 -7.82 -9.89 -11.38
CA GLN A 16 -9.21 -9.78 -10.97
C GLN A 16 -9.58 -10.86 -9.93
N LYS A 17 -9.19 -12.12 -10.18
CA LYS A 17 -9.44 -13.22 -9.23
C LYS A 17 -8.75 -13.00 -7.88
N LEU A 18 -7.55 -12.43 -7.87
CA LEU A 18 -6.82 -12.14 -6.64
C LEU A 18 -7.44 -10.98 -5.84
N LEU A 19 -8.02 -9.99 -6.52
CA LEU A 19 -8.65 -8.82 -5.89
C LEU A 19 -10.08 -9.10 -5.41
N THR A 20 -10.80 -9.99 -6.08
CA THR A 20 -12.23 -10.23 -5.80
C THR A 20 -12.45 -10.74 -4.37
N GLY A 21 -13.33 -10.05 -3.64
CA GLY A 21 -13.71 -10.42 -2.27
C GLY A 21 -12.60 -10.18 -1.23
N LYS A 22 -11.56 -9.41 -1.56
CA LYS A 22 -10.49 -9.05 -0.62
C LYS A 22 -10.39 -7.54 -0.42
N THR A 23 -10.05 -7.15 0.79
CA THR A 23 -9.63 -5.79 1.13
C THR A 23 -8.13 -5.67 0.90
N MET A 24 -7.72 -4.71 0.07
CA MET A 24 -6.32 -4.53 -0.30
C MET A 24 -5.66 -3.41 0.50
N LEU A 25 -4.57 -3.70 1.20
CA LEU A 25 -3.72 -2.68 1.82
C LEU A 25 -2.62 -2.32 0.83
N ILE A 26 -2.65 -1.09 0.33
CA ILE A 26 -1.75 -0.63 -0.74
C ILE A 26 -1.03 0.63 -0.28
N TYR A 27 0.27 0.70 -0.53
CA TYR A 27 1.03 1.93 -0.30
C TYR A 27 0.75 2.91 -1.44
N ASN A 28 0.22 4.10 -1.12
CA ASN A 28 -0.28 5.05 -2.13
C ASN A 28 -1.38 4.44 -3.03
N ALA A 29 -2.44 3.90 -2.41
CA ALA A 29 -3.50 3.13 -3.07
C ALA A 29 -4.13 3.82 -4.29
N ASP A 30 -4.28 5.14 -4.27
CA ASP A 30 -4.84 5.92 -5.37
C ASP A 30 -4.03 5.77 -6.67
N PHE A 31 -2.71 5.61 -6.55
CA PHE A 31 -1.85 5.41 -7.71
C PHE A 31 -2.16 4.07 -8.40
N ASP A 32 -2.08 2.96 -7.67
CA ASP A 32 -2.27 1.62 -8.22
C ASP A 32 -3.70 1.39 -8.72
N THR A 33 -4.71 1.80 -7.94
CA THR A 33 -6.12 1.68 -8.34
C THR A 33 -6.40 2.44 -9.63
N ARG A 34 -5.85 3.66 -9.77
CA ARG A 34 -5.93 4.43 -11.02
C ARG A 34 -5.19 3.75 -12.16
N MET A 35 -4.01 3.18 -11.94
CA MET A 35 -3.25 2.47 -12.98
C MET A 35 -4.01 1.24 -13.48
N ILE A 36 -4.57 0.44 -12.59
CA ILE A 36 -5.38 -0.74 -12.92
C ILE A 36 -6.59 -0.32 -13.77
N ARG A 37 -7.37 0.65 -13.28
CA ARG A 37 -8.56 1.16 -13.99
C ARG A 37 -8.22 1.71 -15.37
N ASN A 38 -7.14 2.48 -15.49
CA ASN A 38 -6.71 3.07 -16.75
C ASN A 38 -6.27 2.00 -17.76
N ASN A 39 -5.57 0.96 -17.30
CA ASN A 39 -5.17 -0.15 -18.17
C ASN A 39 -6.38 -0.98 -18.62
N CYS A 40 -7.34 -1.26 -17.73
CA CYS A 40 -8.60 -1.90 -18.15
C CYS A 40 -9.34 -1.07 -19.21
N LYS A 41 -9.45 0.25 -19.00
CA LYS A 41 -10.06 1.17 -19.98
C LYS A 41 -9.32 1.15 -21.32
N ARG A 42 -7.99 1.22 -21.31
CA ARG A 42 -7.16 1.23 -22.54
C ARG A 42 -7.34 -0.03 -23.38
N HIS A 43 -7.58 -1.17 -22.73
CA HIS A 43 -7.72 -2.47 -23.36
C HIS A 43 -9.18 -2.92 -23.52
N ASN A 44 -10.17 -2.05 -23.28
CA ASN A 44 -11.60 -2.36 -23.33
C ASN A 44 -12.01 -3.56 -22.44
N LEU A 45 -11.38 -3.68 -21.27
CA LEU A 45 -11.67 -4.72 -20.27
C LEU A 45 -12.63 -4.19 -19.21
N SER A 46 -13.50 -5.06 -18.70
CA SER A 46 -14.36 -4.73 -17.56
C SER A 46 -13.51 -4.54 -16.30
N TYR A 47 -13.58 -3.34 -15.70
CA TYR A 47 -12.97 -3.04 -14.42
C TYR A 47 -13.96 -3.36 -13.29
N ILE A 48 -13.51 -4.17 -12.33
CA ILE A 48 -14.27 -4.46 -11.12
C ILE A 48 -13.66 -3.64 -9.98
N PRO A 49 -14.39 -2.69 -9.39
CA PRO A 49 -13.94 -2.00 -8.18
C PRO A 49 -13.69 -3.01 -7.06
N PHE A 50 -12.59 -2.80 -6.33
CA PHE A 50 -12.25 -3.57 -5.15
C PHE A 50 -11.98 -2.62 -3.99
N GLU A 51 -12.14 -3.12 -2.78
CA GLU A 51 -11.90 -2.34 -1.57
C GLU A 51 -10.39 -2.17 -1.34
N SER A 52 -9.95 -0.95 -1.07
CA SER A 52 -8.55 -0.66 -0.78
C SER A 52 -8.39 0.39 0.30
N PHE A 53 -7.38 0.23 1.16
CA PHE A 53 -6.95 1.24 2.12
C PHE A 53 -5.51 1.67 1.84
N CYS A 54 -5.27 2.98 1.98
CA CYS A 54 -3.97 3.58 1.74
C CYS A 54 -3.08 3.51 2.98
N VAL A 55 -2.09 2.61 2.95
CA VAL A 55 -1.12 2.44 4.05
C VAL A 55 -0.32 3.71 4.31
N MET A 56 -0.06 4.50 3.27
CA MET A 56 0.67 5.77 3.38
C MET A 56 -0.07 6.78 4.27
N GLN A 57 -1.41 6.88 4.14
CA GLN A 57 -2.23 7.76 4.98
C GLN A 57 -2.24 7.26 6.42
N THR A 58 -2.48 5.96 6.62
CA THR A 58 -2.43 5.33 7.95
C THR A 58 -1.07 5.56 8.64
N TYR A 59 0.01 5.49 7.87
CA TYR A 59 1.36 5.75 8.39
C TYR A 59 1.56 7.23 8.76
N ALA A 60 1.16 8.15 7.88
CA ALA A 60 1.28 9.59 8.13
C ALA A 60 0.53 10.03 9.39
N GLU A 61 -0.67 9.48 9.61
CA GLU A 61 -1.43 9.65 10.85
C GLU A 61 -0.69 9.05 12.05
N PHE A 62 -0.16 7.84 11.92
CA PHE A 62 0.55 7.14 12.99
C PHE A 62 1.78 7.91 13.50
N VAL A 63 2.57 8.49 12.61
CA VAL A 63 3.74 9.29 12.99
C VAL A 63 3.40 10.76 13.29
N GLY A 64 2.13 11.15 13.17
CA GLY A 64 1.69 12.52 13.42
C GLY A 64 2.24 13.54 12.43
N SER A 65 2.44 13.16 11.16
CA SER A 65 2.98 14.01 10.08
C SER A 65 1.96 15.07 9.64
N TYR A 66 1.40 15.84 10.57
CA TYR A 66 0.36 16.83 10.29
C TYR A 66 0.96 18.18 9.88
N SER A 67 0.51 18.72 8.75
CA SER A 67 0.85 20.07 8.30
C SER A 67 -0.28 21.04 8.64
N LYS A 68 0.04 22.09 9.41
CA LYS A 68 -0.92 23.16 9.74
C LYS A 68 -1.34 23.96 8.50
N ASP A 69 -0.42 24.16 7.57
CA ASP A 69 -0.68 24.94 6.35
C ASP A 69 -1.63 24.21 5.41
N GLN A 70 -1.41 22.90 5.23
CA GLN A 70 -2.26 22.06 4.39
C GLN A 70 -3.53 21.57 5.12
N ARG A 71 -3.56 21.75 6.45
CA ARG A 71 -4.60 21.23 7.36
C ARG A 71 -4.83 19.72 7.22
N ASP A 72 -3.80 18.98 6.87
CA ASP A 72 -3.86 17.55 6.59
C ASP A 72 -2.52 16.86 6.91
N PHE A 73 -2.52 15.53 6.93
CA PHE A 73 -1.31 14.73 7.06
C PHE A 73 -0.50 14.75 5.76
N THR A 74 0.77 15.13 5.88
CA THR A 74 1.73 15.11 4.80
C THR A 74 2.21 13.68 4.55
N TRP A 75 2.22 13.31 3.28
CA TRP A 75 2.63 11.98 2.83
C TRP A 75 4.08 11.67 3.23
N VAL A 76 4.29 10.44 3.70
CA VAL A 76 5.61 9.88 3.95
C VAL A 76 5.89 8.85 2.86
N GLY A 77 7.08 8.86 2.27
CA GLY A 77 7.45 7.88 1.25
C GLY A 77 7.65 6.48 1.82
N LEU A 78 7.47 5.43 1.02
CA LEU A 78 7.62 4.03 1.46
C LEU A 78 9.01 3.76 2.06
N VAL A 79 10.05 4.29 1.41
CA VAL A 79 11.44 4.12 1.86
C VAL A 79 11.68 4.88 3.17
N ASP A 80 11.16 6.10 3.28
CA ASP A 80 11.29 6.91 4.49
C ASP A 80 10.56 6.27 5.67
N ALA A 81 9.35 5.76 5.44
CA ALA A 81 8.58 5.00 6.43
C ALA A 81 9.27 3.68 6.82
N ALA A 82 9.92 3.00 5.88
CA ALA A 82 10.69 1.80 6.20
C ALA A 82 11.92 2.16 7.05
N TYR A 83 12.64 3.22 6.70
CA TYR A 83 13.79 3.70 7.44
C TYR A 83 13.43 4.11 8.87
N ASP A 84 12.38 4.92 9.04
CA ASP A 84 11.88 5.38 10.35
C ASP A 84 11.42 4.23 11.26
N GLN A 85 11.04 3.08 10.68
CA GLN A 85 10.63 1.90 11.44
C GLN A 85 11.71 0.83 11.58
N ASP A 86 12.96 1.13 11.21
CA ASP A 86 14.07 0.17 11.17
C ASP A 86 13.75 -1.09 10.35
N ILE A 87 13.03 -0.92 9.24
CA ILE A 87 12.64 -2.01 8.35
C ILE A 87 13.64 -2.07 7.19
N GLN A 88 14.42 -3.16 7.15
CA GLN A 88 15.25 -3.46 6.00
C GLN A 88 14.39 -3.78 4.77
N ILE A 89 14.66 -3.09 3.67
CA ILE A 89 14.09 -3.40 2.34
C ILE A 89 14.91 -4.55 1.74
N ILE A 90 14.27 -5.68 1.46
CA ILE A 90 14.95 -6.91 1.00
C ILE A 90 14.34 -7.34 -0.34
N GLY A 91 15.21 -7.56 -1.35
CA GLY A 91 14.83 -8.19 -2.62
C GLY A 91 15.51 -7.58 -3.85
N SER A 92 15.53 -8.32 -4.95
CA SER A 92 16.06 -7.88 -6.26
C SER A 92 15.01 -7.24 -7.17
N HIS A 93 13.72 -7.43 -6.89
CA HIS A 93 12.61 -6.94 -7.71
C HIS A 93 11.84 -5.84 -6.96
N ARG A 94 11.80 -4.63 -7.55
CA ARG A 94 11.21 -3.41 -6.95
C ARG A 94 9.78 -3.63 -6.44
N ALA A 95 8.85 -4.04 -7.30
CA ALA A 95 7.43 -4.18 -6.91
C ALA A 95 7.17 -5.20 -5.79
N LYS A 96 7.83 -6.38 -5.84
CA LYS A 96 7.69 -7.40 -4.78
C LYS A 96 8.31 -6.91 -3.47
N ALA A 97 9.48 -6.27 -3.53
CA ALA A 97 10.12 -5.68 -2.36
C ALA A 97 9.23 -4.59 -1.73
N ASP A 98 8.59 -3.76 -2.56
CA ASP A 98 7.67 -2.71 -2.10
C ASP A 98 6.43 -3.32 -1.39
N CYS A 99 5.82 -4.36 -1.95
CA CYS A 99 4.69 -5.05 -1.31
C CYS A 99 5.08 -5.65 0.05
N ILE A 100 6.25 -6.29 0.15
CA ILE A 100 6.74 -6.85 1.41
C ILE A 100 7.01 -5.74 2.44
N THR A 101 7.62 -4.64 1.99
CA THR A 101 7.92 -3.48 2.85
C THR A 101 6.64 -2.85 3.39
N CYS A 102 5.64 -2.65 2.52
CA CYS A 102 4.31 -2.17 2.91
C CYS A 102 3.67 -3.06 3.97
N ALA A 103 3.71 -4.39 3.81
CA ALA A 103 3.19 -5.33 4.80
C ALA A 103 3.94 -5.25 6.14
N ARG A 104 5.27 -5.09 6.11
CA ARG A 104 6.09 -4.91 7.32
C ARG A 104 5.74 -3.61 8.06
N ILE A 105 5.52 -2.51 7.35
CA ILE A 105 5.10 -1.23 7.94
C ILE A 105 3.77 -1.39 8.67
N ILE A 106 2.75 -1.99 8.02
CA ILE A 106 1.46 -2.24 8.66
C ILE A 106 1.60 -3.10 9.92
N ASN A 107 2.37 -4.18 9.85
CA ASN A 107 2.60 -5.03 11.03
C ASN A 107 3.29 -4.26 12.16
N ARG A 108 4.20 -3.33 11.85
CA ARG A 108 4.87 -2.48 12.84
C ARG A 108 3.90 -1.51 13.51
N ILE A 109 3.05 -0.84 12.74
CA ILE A 109 2.01 0.06 13.28
C ILE A 109 1.09 -0.72 14.24
N VAL A 110 0.59 -1.87 13.80
CA VAL A 110 -0.31 -2.71 14.61
C VAL A 110 0.36 -3.15 15.91
N ALA A 111 1.63 -3.58 15.85
CA ALA A 111 2.37 -3.99 17.03
C ALA A 111 2.54 -2.84 18.04
N LYS A 112 2.94 -1.64 17.58
CA LYS A 112 3.13 -0.48 18.46
C LYS A 112 1.82 0.00 19.09
N ARG A 113 0.73 0.08 18.31
CA ARG A 113 -0.59 0.47 18.84
C ARG A 113 -1.14 -0.50 19.88
N ARG A 114 -0.87 -1.81 19.75
CA ARG A 114 -1.28 -2.80 20.77
C ARG A 114 -0.61 -2.53 22.11
N VAL A 115 0.70 -2.25 22.10
CA VAL A 115 1.47 -1.92 23.31
C VAL A 115 0.96 -0.63 23.97
N GLU A 116 0.65 0.40 23.18
CA GLU A 116 0.07 1.67 23.68
C GLU A 116 -1.27 1.45 24.39
N VAL A 117 -2.18 0.67 23.78
CA VAL A 117 -3.50 0.37 24.34
C VAL A 117 -3.41 -0.46 25.62
N GLU A 118 -2.49 -1.42 25.69
CA GLU A 118 -2.27 -2.23 26.90
C GLU A 118 -1.67 -1.40 28.05
N SER A 119 -0.73 -0.51 27.73
CA SER A 119 -0.12 0.40 28.71
C SER A 119 -1.14 1.37 29.31
N ALA A 120 -2.06 1.89 28.49
CA ALA A 120 -3.11 2.81 28.91
C ALA A 120 -4.19 2.17 29.80
N LYS A 121 -4.31 0.83 29.85
CA LYS A 121 -5.24 0.12 30.73
C LYS A 121 -4.69 -0.16 32.13
N THR A 122 -3.37 -0.03 32.30
CA THR A 122 -2.66 -0.34 33.55
C THR A 122 -2.28 0.94 34.32
N SER A 123 -2.60 2.11 33.76
CA SER A 123 -2.45 3.45 34.37
C SER A 123 -3.80 3.99 34.82
#